data_AF-F6IG71-F1
#
_entry.id   AF-F6IG71-F1
#
_cell.length_a   1.000
_cell.length_b   1.000
_cell.length_c   1.000
_cell.angle_alpha   90.00
_cell.angle_beta   90.00
_cell.angle_gamma   90.00
#
_symmetry.space_group_name_H-M   'P 1'
#
loop_
_entity.id
_entity.type
_entity.pdbx_description
1 polymer ?
#
loop_
_entity_poly.entity_id
_entity_poly.type
_entity_poly.pdbx_seq_one_letter_code
_entity_poly.pdbx_strand_id
1 'polypeptide(L)'
;MTGEFSLPTRSPLVGVANRILTGLDACSIMPQVQLDVQELCSVAREQTGLDDFGDPWFLEPLEVLVEALKAEAALNPIGHFAATGQFLKVMRERLWAQQWFKREREILAEPLVPPVIVVGPMRSGTTRLHRLLAADDRFEHLRFFETVCPRRG
;
A
#
# COMPACT_ATOMS: atom_id res chain seq x y z
N MET A 1 2.19 -27.87 -19.26
CA MET A 1 1.92 -28.31 -17.88
C MET A 1 1.10 -27.21 -17.21
N THR A 2 -0.23 -27.33 -17.23
CA THR A 2 -1.17 -26.39 -16.60
C THR A 2 -1.32 -26.77 -15.15
N GLY A 3 -0.59 -26.12 -14.25
CA GLY A 3 -0.82 -26.27 -12.82
C GLY A 3 -2.07 -25.50 -12.44
N GLU A 4 -3.17 -26.20 -12.16
CA GLU A 4 -4.33 -25.62 -11.50
C GLU A 4 -3.90 -25.08 -10.13
N PHE A 5 -3.86 -23.76 -10.00
CA PHE A 5 -3.56 -23.08 -8.75
C PHE A 5 -4.84 -23.12 -7.89
N SER A 6 -4.99 -24.17 -7.09
CA SER A 6 -6.11 -24.26 -6.15
C SER A 6 -5.93 -23.23 -5.03
N LEU A 7 -6.82 -22.25 -4.94
CA LEU A 7 -6.80 -21.24 -3.87
C LEU A 7 -6.92 -21.92 -2.50
N PRO A 8 -6.16 -21.48 -1.47
CA PRO A 8 -6.20 -22.09 -0.15
C PRO A 8 -7.62 -22.01 0.46
N THR A 9 -8.05 -23.11 1.07
CA THR A 9 -9.37 -23.23 1.69
C THR A 9 -9.54 -22.19 2.79
N ARG A 10 -10.59 -21.35 2.65
CA ARG A 10 -10.83 -20.18 3.51
C ARG A 10 -11.15 -20.61 4.95
N SER A 11 -10.55 -19.93 5.93
CA SER A 11 -10.83 -20.16 7.36
C SER A 11 -12.30 -19.88 7.70
N PRO A 12 -12.95 -20.70 8.54
CA PRO A 12 -14.37 -20.53 8.90
C PRO A 12 -14.65 -19.19 9.59
N LEU A 13 -13.67 -18.61 10.28
CA LEU A 13 -13.76 -17.28 10.91
C LEU A 13 -13.93 -16.16 9.87
N VAL A 14 -13.24 -16.26 8.72
CA VAL A 14 -13.38 -15.32 7.61
C VAL A 14 -14.79 -15.42 7.02
N GLY A 15 -15.38 -16.63 6.98
CA GLY A 15 -16.76 -16.82 6.54
C GLY A 15 -17.79 -16.15 7.45
N VAL A 16 -17.60 -16.19 8.77
CA VAL A 16 -18.46 -15.51 9.75
C VAL A 16 -18.34 -13.99 9.61
N ALA A 17 -17.10 -13.48 9.59
CA ALA A 17 -16.85 -12.05 9.40
C ALA A 17 -17.43 -11.54 8.08
N ASN A 18 -17.31 -12.32 6.99
CA ASN A 18 -17.82 -11.93 5.68
C ASN A 18 -19.35 -11.85 5.68
N ARG A 19 -20.05 -12.74 6.38
CA ARG A 19 -21.52 -12.69 6.53
C ARG A 19 -21.99 -11.48 7.33
N ILE A 20 -21.26 -11.13 8.39
CA ILE A 20 -21.55 -9.93 9.19
C ILE A 20 -21.33 -8.67 8.36
N LEU A 21 -20.20 -8.57 7.63
CA LEU A 21 -19.95 -7.44 6.73
C LEU A 21 -20.99 -7.34 5.60
N THR A 22 -21.33 -8.46 4.94
CA THR A 22 -22.36 -8.46 3.89
C THR A 22 -23.71 -8.02 4.45
N GLY A 23 -24.04 -8.41 5.70
CA GLY A 23 -25.24 -7.95 6.39
C GLY A 23 -25.22 -6.46 6.74
N LEU A 24 -24.06 -5.88 7.02
CA LEU A 24 -23.87 -4.45 7.26
C LEU A 24 -23.86 -3.64 5.95
N ASP A 25 -23.32 -4.20 4.86
CA ASP A 25 -23.42 -3.64 3.50
C ASP A 25 -24.88 -3.54 3.04
N ALA A 26 -25.70 -4.56 3.33
CA ALA A 26 -27.13 -4.54 3.04
C ALA A 26 -27.90 -3.45 3.81
N CYS A 27 -27.36 -2.97 4.93
CA CYS A 27 -27.91 -1.86 5.71
C CYS A 27 -27.30 -0.50 5.35
N SER A 28 -26.38 -0.42 4.38
CA SER A 28 -25.73 0.83 3.94
C SER A 28 -24.98 1.56 5.07
N ILE A 29 -24.48 0.84 6.07
CA ILE A 29 -23.82 1.41 7.27
C ILE A 29 -22.32 1.70 7.03
N MET A 30 -21.74 1.24 5.92
CA MET A 30 -20.35 1.55 5.55
C MET A 30 -20.27 2.38 4.26
N PRO A 31 -19.45 3.45 4.22
CA PRO A 31 -19.15 4.13 2.97
C PRO A 31 -18.38 3.17 2.07
N GLN A 32 -19.03 2.68 1.01
CA GLN A 32 -18.40 1.84 0.01
C GLN A 32 -17.62 2.73 -0.96
N VAL A 33 -16.43 3.16 -0.53
CA VAL A 33 -15.48 3.80 -1.45
C VAL A 33 -15.16 2.78 -2.53
N GLN A 34 -15.54 3.07 -3.77
CA GLN A 34 -15.31 2.15 -4.88
C GLN A 34 -13.81 2.04 -5.14
N LEU A 35 -13.39 0.87 -5.60
CA LEU A 35 -12.07 0.69 -6.18
C LEU A 35 -12.03 1.37 -7.55
N ASP A 36 -12.02 2.70 -7.55
CA ASP A 36 -11.82 3.54 -8.72
C ASP A 36 -10.70 4.53 -8.41
N VAL A 37 -9.78 4.73 -9.37
CA VAL A 37 -8.60 5.55 -9.13
C VAL A 37 -8.96 7.01 -8.86
N GLN A 38 -9.97 7.55 -9.53
CA GLN A 38 -10.42 8.93 -9.33
C GLN A 38 -11.10 9.09 -7.97
N GLU A 39 -11.92 8.11 -7.57
CA GLU A 39 -12.55 8.12 -6.25
C GLU A 39 -11.52 8.02 -5.13
N LEU A 40 -10.55 7.10 -5.25
CA LEU A 40 -9.45 6.95 -4.31
C LEU A 40 -8.60 8.23 -4.21
N CYS A 41 -8.33 8.90 -5.34
CA CYS A 41 -7.67 10.21 -5.36
C CYS A 41 -8.50 11.25 -4.60
N SER A 42 -9.80 11.36 -4.91
CA SER A 42 -10.68 12.36 -4.29
C SER A 42 -10.75 12.19 -2.77
N VAL A 43 -10.99 10.97 -2.30
CA VAL A 43 -11.06 10.66 -0.87
C VAL A 43 -9.72 10.94 -0.17
N ALA A 44 -8.59 10.62 -0.81
CA ALA A 44 -7.28 10.93 -0.24
C ALA A 44 -7.04 12.45 -0.13
N ARG A 45 -7.49 13.23 -1.12
CA ARG A 45 -7.42 14.70 -1.07
C ARG A 45 -8.27 15.26 0.06
N GLU A 46 -9.51 14.81 0.18
CA GLU A 46 -10.43 15.23 1.26
C GLU A 46 -9.86 14.91 2.65
N GLN A 47 -9.28 13.73 2.83
CA GLN A 47 -8.73 13.29 4.13
C GLN A 47 -7.45 14.02 4.54
N THR A 48 -6.67 14.52 3.58
CA THR A 48 -5.38 15.17 3.85
C THR A 48 -5.43 16.68 3.73
N GLY A 49 -6.42 17.22 3.01
CA GLY A 49 -6.48 18.64 2.62
C GLY A 49 -5.43 19.02 1.57
N LEU A 50 -4.81 18.05 0.92
CA LEU A 50 -3.76 18.24 -0.09
C LEU A 50 -4.26 17.78 -1.46
N ASP A 51 -3.81 18.41 -2.54
CA ASP A 51 -4.25 18.14 -3.90
C ASP A 51 -3.14 17.65 -4.85
N ASP A 52 -1.88 17.84 -4.45
CA ASP A 52 -0.71 17.55 -5.28
C ASP A 52 -0.06 16.20 -4.99
N PHE A 53 -0.24 15.26 -5.93
CA PHE A 53 0.41 13.95 -5.94
C PHE A 53 1.78 13.96 -6.64
N GLY A 54 2.26 15.10 -7.15
CA GLY A 54 3.48 15.21 -7.93
C GLY A 54 3.33 14.56 -9.29
N ASP A 55 4.37 13.87 -9.75
CA ASP A 55 4.38 13.19 -11.05
C ASP A 55 3.24 12.15 -11.16
N PRO A 56 2.35 12.23 -12.17
CA PRO A 56 1.22 11.34 -12.33
C PRO A 56 1.57 9.94 -12.86
N TRP A 57 2.85 9.60 -13.07
CA TRP A 57 3.29 8.30 -13.63
C TRP A 57 2.65 7.05 -12.98
N PHE A 58 2.27 7.14 -11.70
CA PHE A 58 1.72 6.03 -10.93
C PHE A 58 0.23 5.76 -11.24
N LEU A 59 -0.48 6.69 -11.88
CA LEU A 59 -1.92 6.55 -12.14
C LEU A 59 -2.20 5.41 -13.12
N GLU A 60 -1.45 5.34 -14.23
CA GLU A 60 -1.60 4.28 -15.23
C GLU A 60 -1.41 2.86 -14.65
N PRO A 61 -0.29 2.51 -13.98
CA PRO A 61 -0.14 1.19 -13.38
C PRO A 61 -1.15 0.92 -12.26
N LEU A 62 -1.63 1.95 -11.56
CA LEU A 62 -2.68 1.82 -10.55
C LEU A 62 -4.04 1.49 -11.19
N GLU A 63 -4.38 2.12 -12.31
CA GLU A 63 -5.59 1.81 -13.08
C GLU A 63 -5.57 0.34 -13.54
N VAL A 64 -4.44 -0.13 -14.09
CA VAL A 64 -4.27 -1.53 -14.49
C VAL A 64 -4.45 -2.47 -13.29
N LEU A 65 -3.87 -2.15 -12.13
CA LEU A 65 -4.01 -2.97 -10.92
C LEU A 65 -5.47 -3.01 -10.43
N VAL A 66 -6.15 -1.86 -10.42
CA VAL A 66 -7.56 -1.77 -10.00
C VAL A 66 -8.45 -2.57 -10.93
N GLU A 67 -8.25 -2.48 -12.25
CA GLU A 67 -9.02 -3.26 -13.21
C GLU A 67 -8.75 -4.76 -13.09
N ALA A 68 -7.50 -5.18 -12.88
CA ALA A 68 -7.18 -6.58 -12.60
C ALA A 68 -7.84 -7.10 -11.31
N LEU A 69 -7.89 -6.28 -10.25
CA LEU A 69 -8.58 -6.64 -9.01
C LEU A 69 -10.10 -6.79 -9.21
N LYS A 70 -10.71 -5.94 -10.03
CA LYS A 70 -12.14 -6.06 -10.37
C LYS A 70 -12.42 -7.30 -11.21
N ALA A 71 -11.59 -7.58 -12.20
CA ALA A 71 -11.81 -8.64 -13.17
C ALA A 71 -11.47 -10.04 -12.64
N GLU A 72 -10.38 -10.18 -11.87
CA GLU A 72 -9.77 -11.49 -11.59
C GLU A 72 -9.82 -11.89 -10.11
N ALA A 73 -9.87 -10.93 -9.17
CA ALA A 73 -9.62 -11.25 -7.76
C ALA A 73 -10.85 -11.75 -6.99
N ALA A 74 -12.07 -11.71 -7.58
CA ALA A 74 -13.33 -12.13 -6.96
C ALA A 74 -13.42 -11.72 -5.47
N LEU A 75 -13.13 -10.43 -5.21
CA LEU A 75 -12.99 -9.89 -3.85
C LEU A 75 -14.30 -10.05 -3.08
N ASN A 76 -14.20 -10.62 -1.88
CA ASN A 76 -15.31 -10.57 -0.93
C ASN A 76 -15.35 -9.18 -0.24
N PRO A 77 -16.47 -8.80 0.42
CA PRO A 77 -16.58 -7.51 1.11
C PRO A 77 -15.39 -7.15 2.02
N ILE A 78 -14.84 -8.11 2.75
CA ILE A 78 -13.64 -7.89 3.58
C ILE A 78 -12.41 -7.57 2.73
N GLY A 79 -12.21 -8.30 1.64
CA GLY A 79 -11.11 -8.10 0.70
C GLY A 79 -11.21 -6.74 0.01
N HIS A 80 -12.42 -6.33 -0.37
CA HIS A 80 -12.67 -4.99 -0.90
C HIS A 80 -12.30 -3.92 0.12
N PHE A 81 -12.82 -4.01 1.36
CA PHE A 81 -12.50 -3.07 2.43
C PHE A 81 -10.98 -2.99 2.71
N ALA A 82 -10.30 -4.14 2.78
CA ALA A 82 -8.87 -4.20 3.01
C ALA A 82 -8.08 -3.56 1.85
N ALA A 83 -8.43 -3.86 0.59
CA ALA A 83 -7.79 -3.29 -0.59
C ALA A 83 -7.96 -1.77 -0.63
N THR A 84 -9.19 -1.28 -0.49
CA THR A 84 -9.50 0.16 -0.43
C THR A 84 -8.71 0.85 0.69
N GLY A 85 -8.63 0.25 1.87
CA GLY A 85 -7.84 0.79 2.98
C GLY A 85 -6.34 0.89 2.68
N GLN A 86 -5.77 -0.10 1.98
CA GLN A 86 -4.37 -0.08 1.54
C GLN A 86 -4.13 1.00 0.49
N PHE A 87 -4.99 1.10 -0.52
CA PHE A 87 -4.85 2.14 -1.55
C PHE A 87 -4.94 3.54 -0.97
N LEU A 88 -5.96 3.81 -0.14
CA LEU A 88 -6.10 5.12 0.52
C LEU A 88 -4.89 5.44 1.40
N LYS A 89 -4.30 4.47 2.11
CA LYS A 89 -3.07 4.68 2.89
C LYS A 89 -1.94 5.18 1.99
N VAL A 90 -1.65 4.47 0.90
CA VAL A 90 -0.55 4.82 -0.03
C VAL A 90 -0.80 6.18 -0.69
N MET A 91 -2.05 6.48 -1.07
CA MET A 91 -2.42 7.76 -1.68
C MET A 91 -2.19 8.93 -0.73
N ARG A 92 -2.60 8.82 0.54
CA ARG A 92 -2.33 9.85 1.56
C ARG A 92 -0.83 10.03 1.81
N GLU A 93 -0.09 8.92 1.91
CA GLU A 93 1.37 8.94 2.11
C GLU A 93 2.08 9.66 0.96
N ARG A 94 1.61 9.47 -0.28
CA ARG A 94 2.13 10.21 -1.44
C ARG A 94 1.88 11.71 -1.34
N LEU A 95 0.67 12.14 -0.96
CA LEU A 95 0.33 13.56 -0.78
C LEU A 95 1.21 14.21 0.29
N TRP A 96 1.38 13.55 1.44
CA TRP A 96 2.26 14.06 2.49
C TRP A 96 3.72 14.11 2.05
N ALA A 97 4.21 13.08 1.34
CA ALA A 97 5.56 13.08 0.79
C ALA A 97 5.81 14.28 -0.14
N GLN A 98 4.89 14.57 -1.05
CA GLN A 98 5.01 15.73 -1.94
C GLN A 98 4.98 17.05 -1.20
N GLN A 99 4.11 17.19 -0.19
CA GLN A 99 4.11 18.37 0.66
C GLN A 99 5.46 18.57 1.37
N TRP A 100 6.07 17.49 1.86
CA TRP A 100 7.39 17.57 2.50
C TRP A 100 8.50 17.93 1.52
N PHE A 101 8.52 17.33 0.33
CA PHE A 101 9.51 17.68 -0.69
C PHE A 101 9.41 19.15 -1.13
N LYS A 102 8.21 19.72 -1.15
CA LYS A 102 8.01 21.15 -1.40
C LYS A 102 8.52 22.02 -0.26
N ARG A 103 8.27 21.61 0.99
CA ARG A 103 8.62 22.38 2.20
C ARG A 103 10.12 22.35 2.49
N GLU A 104 10.74 21.19 2.36
CA GLU A 104 12.12 20.92 2.79
C GLU A 104 12.97 20.54 1.57
N ARG A 105 13.23 21.53 0.71
CA ARG A 105 14.00 21.31 -0.54
C ARG A 105 15.45 20.89 -0.31
N GLU A 106 16.00 21.12 0.87
CA GLU A 106 17.35 20.70 1.24
C GLU A 106 17.52 19.18 1.22
N ILE A 107 16.45 18.41 1.51
CA ILE A 107 16.45 16.94 1.43
C ILE A 107 16.80 16.47 0.01
N LEU A 108 16.35 17.22 -1.02
CA LEU A 108 16.61 16.87 -2.42
C LEU A 108 18.05 17.21 -2.87
N ALA A 109 18.79 17.99 -2.08
CA ALA A 109 20.18 18.36 -2.36
C ALA A 109 21.19 17.42 -1.70
N GLU A 110 20.76 16.56 -0.78
CA GLU A 110 21.62 15.62 -0.08
C GLU A 110 22.10 14.50 -1.03
N PRO A 111 23.42 14.31 -1.21
CA PRO A 111 23.93 13.25 -2.07
C PRO A 111 23.73 11.88 -1.41
N LEU A 112 23.04 10.98 -2.11
CA LEU A 112 22.92 9.58 -1.68
C LEU A 112 24.25 8.84 -1.90
N VAL A 113 24.83 8.31 -0.83
CA VAL A 113 25.96 7.38 -0.92
C VAL A 113 25.53 6.09 -1.65
N PRO A 114 26.44 5.38 -2.33
CA PRO A 114 26.10 4.16 -3.06
C PRO A 114 25.39 3.13 -2.16
N PRO A 115 24.10 2.81 -2.42
CA PRO A 115 23.33 1.94 -1.54
C PRO A 115 23.66 0.47 -1.77
N VAL A 116 23.57 -0.34 -0.71
CA VAL A 116 23.56 -1.80 -0.82
C VAL A 116 22.12 -2.29 -0.91
N ILE A 117 21.76 -2.90 -2.04
CA ILE A 117 20.40 -3.39 -2.29
C ILE A 117 20.38 -4.91 -2.18
N VAL A 118 19.61 -5.44 -1.22
CA VAL A 118 19.43 -6.88 -1.03
C VAL A 118 18.23 -7.36 -1.85
N VAL A 119 18.48 -8.11 -2.92
CA VAL A 119 17.45 -8.70 -3.78
C VAL A 119 17.53 -10.23 -3.78
N GLY A 120 16.38 -10.89 -3.87
CA GLY A 120 16.30 -12.35 -3.95
C GLY A 120 14.87 -12.86 -3.76
N PRO A 121 14.61 -14.13 -4.11
CA PRO A 121 13.27 -14.70 -3.96
C PRO A 121 12.87 -14.78 -2.49
N MET A 122 11.56 -14.83 -2.23
CA MET A 122 11.04 -15.06 -0.89
C MET A 122 11.70 -16.31 -0.27
N ARG A 123 12.11 -16.22 0.99
CA ARG A 123 12.73 -17.32 1.76
C ARG A 123 14.14 -17.74 1.33
N SER A 124 14.87 -16.91 0.58
CA SER A 124 16.30 -17.13 0.27
C SER A 124 17.29 -16.65 1.34
N GLY A 125 16.79 -16.19 2.49
CA GLY A 125 17.64 -15.64 3.56
C GLY A 125 17.91 -14.14 3.45
N THR A 126 17.29 -13.44 2.48
CA THR A 126 17.38 -11.97 2.33
C THR A 126 17.05 -11.21 3.61
N THR A 127 16.05 -11.64 4.38
CA THR A 127 15.74 -11.04 5.70
C THR A 127 16.88 -11.17 6.70
N ARG A 128 17.57 -12.31 6.73
CA ARG A 128 18.72 -12.53 7.63
C ARG A 128 19.90 -11.65 7.20
N LEU A 129 20.18 -11.60 5.90
CA LEU A 129 21.23 -10.76 5.34
C LEU A 129 20.98 -9.27 5.63
N HIS A 130 19.75 -8.79 5.38
CA HIS A 130 19.36 -7.42 5.69
C HIS A 130 19.56 -7.07 7.16
N ARG A 131 19.16 -7.97 8.09
CA ARG A 131 19.36 -7.77 9.53
C ARG A 131 20.84 -7.74 9.95
N LEU A 132 21.69 -8.53 9.29
CA LEU A 132 23.13 -8.54 9.58
C LEU A 132 23.79 -7.23 9.14
N LEU A 133 23.42 -6.70 7.97
CA LEU A 133 23.91 -5.40 7.49
C LEU A 133 23.40 -4.25 8.38
N ALA A 134 22.13 -4.29 8.77
CA ALA A 134 21.51 -3.28 9.64
C ALA A 134 22.05 -3.26 11.08
N ALA A 135 22.81 -4.28 11.50
CA ALA A 135 23.43 -4.34 12.81
C ALA A 135 24.79 -3.63 12.88
N ASP A 136 25.32 -3.17 11.74
CA ASP A 136 26.57 -2.43 11.64
C ASP A 136 26.28 -0.94 11.51
N ASP A 137 26.83 -0.13 12.42
CA ASP A 137 26.57 1.31 12.52
C ASP A 137 27.05 2.12 11.30
N ARG A 138 27.81 1.50 10.39
CA ARG A 138 28.21 2.13 9.12
C ARG A 138 27.07 2.16 8.10
N PHE A 139 25.98 1.43 8.33
CA PHE A 139 24.83 1.38 7.44
C PHE A 139 23.60 2.04 8.07
N GLU A 140 23.14 3.09 7.42
CA GLU A 140 21.77 3.55 7.60
C GLU A 140 20.80 2.54 6.96
N HIS A 141 19.73 2.23 7.68
CA HIS A 141 18.73 1.26 7.24
C HIS A 141 17.33 1.77 7.55
N LEU A 142 16.38 1.40 6.69
CA LEU A 142 14.99 1.82 6.83
C LEU A 142 14.35 1.11 8.03
N ARG A 143 13.95 1.88 9.03
CA ARG A 143 13.29 1.35 10.23
C ARG A 143 11.84 1.03 9.89
N PHE A 144 11.26 0.01 10.52
CA PHE A 144 9.89 -0.39 10.23
C PHE A 144 8.89 0.78 10.37
N PHE A 145 9.04 1.62 11.40
CA PHE A 145 8.12 2.74 11.57
C PHE A 145 8.25 3.79 10.44
N GLU A 146 9.43 3.98 9.85
CA GLU A 146 9.66 4.90 8.73
C GLU A 146 8.95 4.40 7.47
N THR A 147 8.78 3.07 7.31
CA THR A 147 8.00 2.49 6.20
C THR A 147 6.49 2.73 6.33
N VAL A 148 6.00 2.84 7.56
CA VAL A 148 4.55 2.99 7.85
C VAL A 148 4.18 4.45 8.03
N CYS A 149 5.10 5.25 8.54
CA CYS A 149 4.94 6.68 8.78
C CYS A 149 6.33 7.33 8.60
N PRO A 150 6.62 7.86 7.39
CA PRO A 150 7.95 8.37 7.04
C PRO A 150 8.46 9.46 7.99
N ARG A 151 7.56 10.15 8.70
CA ARG A 151 7.94 11.13 9.70
C ARG A 151 6.90 11.23 10.81
N ARG A 152 7.32 11.00 12.06
CA ARG A 152 6.59 11.40 13.26
C ARG A 152 7.27 12.66 13.79
N GLY A 153 6.72 13.83 13.47
CA GLY A 153 7.28 15.13 13.88
C GLY A 153 6.61 16.29 13.17
#